data_AF-A0A8J7RVI4-F1
#
_entry.id   AF-A0A8J7RVI4-F1
#
_cell.length_a   1.000
_cell.length_b   1.000
_cell.length_c   1.000
_cell.angle_alpha   90.00
_cell.angle_beta   90.00
_cell.angle_gamma   90.00
#
_symmetry.space_group_name_H-M   'P 1'
#
loop_
_entity.id
_entity.type
_entity.pdbx_description
1 polymer ?
#
loop_
_entity_poly.entity_id
_entity_poly.type
_entity_poly.pdbx_seq_one_letter_code
_entity_poly.pdbx_strand_id
1 'polypeptide(L)' 'MSNRVVQGRMVTPEKLAELVEGESVLEAESITDADRDCPECGGDVISVGYMPSVTEFVTGYKCQDCDWSDDDRE' A
#
# COMPACT_ATOMS: atom_id res chain seq x y z
N MET A 1 2.23 9.63 -9.94
CA MET A 1 1.55 9.70 -8.62
C MET A 1 0.04 9.73 -8.85
N SER A 2 -0.57 8.57 -9.01
CA SER A 2 -2.02 8.45 -9.19
C SER A 2 -2.64 8.07 -7.85
N ASN A 3 -3.64 8.82 -7.40
CA ASN A 3 -4.41 8.46 -6.21
C ASN A 3 -5.32 7.26 -6.53
N ARG A 4 -5.65 6.48 -5.51
CA ARG A 4 -6.52 5.30 -5.65
C ARG A 4 -7.64 5.33 -4.62
N VAL A 5 -8.77 4.71 -4.96
CA VAL A 5 -9.85 4.52 -4.00
C VAL A 5 -9.54 3.26 -3.19
N VAL A 6 -9.51 3.40 -1.87
CA VAL A 6 -9.30 2.31 -0.91
C VAL A 6 -10.37 2.45 0.16
N GLN A 7 -11.16 1.40 0.37
CA GLN A 7 -12.25 1.32 1.33
C GLN A 7 -13.21 2.52 1.23
N GLY A 8 -13.53 2.91 -0.01
CA GLY A 8 -14.44 4.04 -0.31
C GLY A 8 -13.83 5.43 -0.10
N ARG A 9 -12.53 5.55 0.16
CA ARG A 9 -11.83 6.84 0.36
C ARG A 9 -10.74 7.02 -0.69
N MET A 10 -10.53 8.26 -1.12
CA MET A 10 -9.40 8.58 -1.99
C MET A 10 -8.11 8.64 -1.16
N VAL A 11 -7.11 7.87 -1.57
CA VAL A 11 -5.84 7.71 -0.85
C VAL A 11 -4.69 8.12 -1.79
N THR A 12 -3.78 8.93 -1.26
CA THR A 12 -2.53 9.30 -1.93
C THR A 12 -1.48 8.19 -1.74
N PRO A 13 -0.44 8.13 -2.57
CA PRO A 13 0.57 7.09 -2.39
C PRO A 13 1.25 7.12 -1.02
N GLU A 14 1.60 8.32 -0.51
CA GLU A 14 2.13 8.48 0.85
C GLU A 14 1.15 7.96 1.90
N LYS A 15 -0.14 8.30 1.78
CA LYS A 15 -1.13 7.84 2.76
C LYS A 15 -1.35 6.33 2.70
N LEU A 16 -1.23 5.72 1.53
CA LEU A 16 -1.31 4.27 1.39
C LEU A 16 -0.10 3.60 2.06
N ALA A 17 1.10 4.12 1.83
CA ALA A 17 2.32 3.63 2.47
C ALA A 17 2.23 3.71 3.99
N GLU A 18 1.76 4.84 4.55
CA GLU A 18 1.51 4.96 5.99
C GLU A 18 0.49 3.96 6.53
N LEU A 19 -0.53 3.60 5.74
CA LEU A 19 -1.53 2.62 6.15
C LEU A 19 -0.95 1.21 6.20
N VAL A 20 -0.02 0.88 5.29
CA VAL A 20 0.67 -0.42 5.29
C VAL A 20 1.72 -0.47 6.41
N GLU A 21 2.55 0.57 6.52
CA GLU A 21 3.62 0.65 7.52
C GLU A 21 3.08 0.73 8.96
N GLY A 22 1.93 1.39 9.16
CA GLY A 22 1.41 1.74 10.48
C GLY A 22 2.09 2.95 11.12
N GLU A 23 3.15 3.48 10.50
CA GLU A 23 3.89 4.68 10.90
C GLU A 23 4.07 5.66 9.73
N SER A 24 4.64 6.85 10.00
CA SER A 24 4.97 7.81 8.95
C SER A 24 6.15 7.34 8.10
N VAL A 25 6.05 7.53 6.78
CA VAL A 25 7.13 7.21 5.83
C VAL A 25 7.83 8.48 5.33
N LEU A 26 9.05 8.34 4.79
CA LEU A 26 9.80 9.47 4.23
C LEU A 26 9.39 9.82 2.80
N GLU A 27 9.18 8.81 1.96
CA GLU A 27 8.82 8.97 0.55
C GLU A 27 8.01 7.77 0.07
N ALA A 28 7.13 7.97 -0.92
CA ALA A 28 6.35 6.92 -1.55
C ALA A 28 6.28 7.10 -3.08
N GLU A 29 6.40 5.99 -3.80
CA GLU A 29 6.23 5.90 -5.24
C GLU A 29 4.75 5.87 -5.63
N SER A 30 4.45 5.89 -6.94
CA SER A 30 3.07 5.77 -7.42
C SER A 30 2.43 4.43 -7.03
N ILE A 31 1.12 4.47 -6.76
CA ILE A 31 0.30 3.27 -6.58
C ILE A 31 0.18 2.52 -7.91
N THR A 32 0.31 1.20 -7.86
CA THR A 32 0.09 0.28 -8.99
C THR A 32 -0.87 -0.84 -8.59
N ASP A 33 -1.54 -1.48 -9.55
CA ASP A 33 -2.27 -2.72 -9.29
C ASP A 33 -1.25 -3.85 -9.04
N ALA A 34 -1.54 -4.71 -8.06
CA ALA A 34 -0.69 -5.85 -7.74
C ALA A 34 -1.19 -7.09 -8.48
N ASP A 35 -0.29 -7.96 -8.91
CA ASP A 35 -0.62 -9.25 -9.54
C ASP A 35 -1.03 -10.31 -8.49
N ARG A 36 -1.98 -9.97 -7.59
CA ARG A 36 -2.52 -10.88 -6.58
C ARG A 36 -3.92 -10.44 -6.12
N ASP A 37 -4.71 -11.42 -5.70
CA ASP A 37 -5.98 -11.19 -5.03
C ASP A 37 -5.79 -11.12 -3.51
N CYS A 38 -6.68 -10.42 -2.82
CA CYS A 38 -6.66 -10.32 -1.37
C CYS A 38 -6.95 -11.70 -0.74
N PRO A 39 -6.11 -12.20 0.18
CA PRO A 39 -6.30 -13.51 0.78
C PRO A 39 -7.50 -13.58 1.74
N GLU A 40 -8.00 -12.43 2.23
CA GLU A 40 -9.11 -12.39 3.19
C GLU A 40 -10.48 -12.30 2.52
N CYS A 41 -10.61 -11.50 1.46
CA CYS A 41 -11.90 -11.23 0.82
C CYS A 41 -11.95 -11.53 -0.68
N GLY A 42 -10.82 -11.84 -1.32
CA GLY A 42 -10.73 -12.05 -2.77
C GLY A 42 -10.88 -10.78 -3.62
N GLY A 43 -10.78 -9.60 -3.01
CA GLY A 43 -10.82 -8.30 -3.71
C GLY A 43 -9.47 -7.90 -4.31
N ASP A 44 -9.47 -6.80 -5.07
CA ASP A 44 -8.28 -6.29 -5.75
C ASP A 44 -7.24 -5.77 -4.76
N VAL A 45 -5.97 -6.09 -5.02
CA VAL A 45 -4.82 -5.62 -4.24
C VAL A 45 -4.04 -4.60 -5.06
N ILE A 46 -3.62 -3.54 -4.39
CA ILE A 46 -2.74 -2.51 -4.93
C ILE A 46 -1.41 -2.53 -4.17
N SER A 47 -0.36 -2.10 -4.84
CA SER A 47 0.97 -1.96 -4.25
C SER A 47 1.48 -0.53 -4.27
N VAL A 48 2.35 -0.21 -3.33
CA VAL A 48 3.10 1.04 -3.25
C VAL A 48 4.51 0.76 -2.77
N GLY A 49 5.50 1.22 -3.53
CA GLY A 49 6.88 1.27 -3.06
C GLY A 49 7.08 2.48 -2.16
N TYR A 50 7.76 2.35 -1.03
CA TYR A 50 8.01 3.46 -0.12
C TYR A 50 9.30 3.29 0.68
N MET A 51 9.77 4.41 1.25
CA MET A 51 10.96 4.46 2.10
C MET A 51 10.54 4.79 3.54
N PRO A 52 10.53 3.82 4.47
CA PRO A 52 10.30 4.11 5.89
C PRO A 52 11.51 4.81 6.53
N SER A 53 12.71 4.55 6.00
CA SER A 53 13.95 5.22 6.39
C SER A 53 14.83 5.48 5.16
N VAL A 54 15.86 6.33 5.32
CA VAL A 54 16.78 6.68 4.21
C VAL A 54 17.57 5.50 3.66
N THR A 55 17.62 4.36 4.36
CA THR A 55 18.39 3.17 3.99
C THR A 55 17.52 1.98 3.62
N GLU A 56 16.20 2.11 3.62
CA GLU A 56 15.27 1.00 3.41
C GLU A 56 14.24 1.37 2.34
N PHE A 57 13.91 0.38 1.51
CA PHE A 57 12.85 0.47 0.51
C PHE A 57 11.98 -0.77 0.66
N VAL A 58 10.68 -0.55 0.79
CA VAL A 58 9.68 -1.58 1.09
C VAL A 58 8.60 -1.52 0.03
N THR A 59 8.11 -2.70 -0.38
CA THR A 59 6.92 -2.79 -1.23
C THR A 59 5.73 -3.19 -0.39
N GLY A 60 4.84 -2.24 -0.12
CA GLY A 60 3.59 -2.47 0.59
C GLY A 60 2.47 -2.94 -0.33
N TYR A 61 1.59 -3.76 0.20
CA TYR A 61 0.38 -4.27 -0.43
C TYR A 61 -0.84 -3.93 0.42
N LYS A 62 -1.92 -3.51 -0.23
CA LYS A 62 -3.18 -3.19 0.45
C LYS A 62 -4.37 -3.67 -0.36
N CYS A 63 -5.29 -4.38 0.29
CA CYS A 63 -6.59 -4.67 -0.30
C CYS A 63 -7.43 -3.39 -0.40
N GLN A 64 -8.09 -3.18 -1.53
CA GLN A 64 -8.95 -2.03 -1.74
C GLN A 64 -10.27 -2.11 -0.97
N ASP A 65 -10.69 -3.29 -0.52
CA ASP A 65 -12.04 -3.52 0.04
C ASP A 65 -12.07 -3.81 1.55
N CYS A 66 -11.01 -4.40 2.11
CA CYS A 66 -10.94 -4.79 3.52
C CYS A 66 -9.68 -4.26 4.20
N ASP A 67 -9.50 -4.60 5.48
CA ASP A 67 -8.40 -4.07 6.31
C ASP A 67 -7.06 -4.74 6.02
N TRP A 68 -7.03 -5.87 5.31
CA TRP A 68 -5.79 -6.58 4.96
C TRP A 68 -4.74 -5.68 4.28
N SER A 69 -3.54 -5.73 4.82
CA SER A 69 -2.30 -5.17 4.27
C SER A 69 -1.16 -6.14 4.56
N ASP A 70 -0.12 -6.06 3.76
CA ASP A 70 1.09 -6.87 3.88
C ASP A 70 2.25 -6.08 3.26
N ASP A 71 3.49 -6.51 3.50
CA ASP A 71 4.64 -5.93 2.83
C ASP A 71 5.68 -7.01 2.48
N ASP A 72 6.79 -6.62 1.85
CA ASP A 72 7.83 -7.57 1.45
C ASP A 72 8.86 -7.87 2.55
N ARG A 73 8.66 -7.34 3.77
CA ARG A 73 9.37 -7.74 4.98
C ARG A 73 8.55 -8.82 5.69
N GLU A 74 9.21 -9.94 5.97
CA GLU A 74 8.61 -11.20 6.41
C GLU A 74 7.86 -11.15 7.75
#